data_AF-A0A8G0LM70-F1
#
_entry.id   AF-A0A8G0LM70-F1
#
_cell.length_a   1.000
_cell.length_b   1.000
_cell.length_c   1.000
_cell.angle_alpha   90.00
_cell.angle_beta   90.00
_cell.angle_gamma   90.00
#
_symmetry.space_group_name_H-M   'P 1'
#
loop_
_entity.id
_entity.type
_entity.pdbx_description
1 polymer ?
#
loop_
_entity_poly.entity_id
_entity_poly.type
_entity_poly.pdbx_seq_one_letter_code
_entity_poly.pdbx_strand_id
1 'polypeptide(L)'
;MATKKIIAVLGSTGNQGGSVAKIFLSDPKLKKDWTVRAITRDVTKASAKKLESQGAELVAVSSEEEPSLSSTKTNLYDLGD
;
A
#
# COMPACT_ATOMS: atom_id res chain seq x y z
N MET A 1 -8.30 17.24 16.90
CA MET A 1 -7.64 15.92 16.74
C MET A 1 -7.06 15.88 15.35
N ALA A 2 -5.74 15.95 15.19
CA ALA A 2 -5.13 15.95 13.86
C ALA A 2 -5.25 14.54 13.26
N THR A 3 -6.04 14.40 12.20
CA THR A 3 -6.14 13.16 11.42
C THR A 3 -4.81 12.93 10.72
N LYS A 4 -4.08 11.87 11.09
CA LYS A 4 -2.89 11.42 10.35
C LYS A 4 -3.28 11.14 8.91
N LYS A 5 -2.54 11.72 7.96
CA LYS A 5 -2.71 11.46 6.54
C LYS A 5 -2.23 10.05 6.23
N ILE A 6 -2.82 9.38 5.26
CA ILE A 6 -2.41 8.03 4.86
C ILE A 6 -1.73 8.16 3.49
N ILE A 7 -0.53 7.59 3.36
CA ILE A 7 0.15 7.43 2.07
C ILE A 7 0.18 5.96 1.70
N ALA A 8 -0.49 5.62 0.59
CA ALA A 8 -0.46 4.29 0.02
C ALA A 8 0.69 4.20 -0.98
N VAL A 9 1.62 3.28 -0.75
CA VAL A 9 2.79 3.06 -1.60
C VAL A 9 2.65 1.71 -2.29
N LEU A 10 2.29 1.76 -3.57
CA LEU A 10 2.28 0.61 -4.47
C LEU A 10 3.72 0.23 -4.82
N GLY A 11 4.03 -1.07 -4.87
CA GLY A 11 5.39 -1.52 -5.14
C GLY A 11 6.38 -1.12 -4.03
N SER A 12 5.90 -0.95 -2.80
CA SER A 12 6.68 -0.62 -1.60
C SER A 12 7.84 -1.59 -1.35
N THR A 13 7.76 -2.82 -1.85
CA THR A 13 8.85 -3.81 -1.75
C THR A 13 9.95 -3.65 -2.80
N GLY A 14 9.76 -2.83 -3.83
CA GLY A 14 10.75 -2.54 -4.87
C GLY A 14 11.63 -1.34 -4.53
N ASN A 15 12.63 -1.04 -5.36
CA ASN A 15 13.56 0.08 -5.10
C ASN A 15 12.87 1.45 -5.07
N GLN A 16 11.92 1.70 -5.98
CA GLN A 16 11.25 2.99 -6.08
C GLN A 16 10.28 3.20 -4.90
N GLY A 17 9.32 2.30 -4.72
CA GLY A 17 8.35 2.39 -3.63
C GLY A 17 8.99 2.22 -2.24
N GLY A 18 10.00 1.36 -2.11
CA GLY A 18 10.68 1.11 -0.84
C GLY A 18 11.49 2.29 -0.34
N SER A 19 12.12 3.05 -1.24
CA SER A 19 12.83 4.28 -0.86
C SER A 19 11.87 5.34 -0.32
N VAL A 20 10.72 5.53 -1.00
CA VAL A 20 9.66 6.45 -0.54
C VAL A 20 9.13 6.02 0.83
N ALA A 21 8.70 4.76 0.98
CA ALA A 21 8.18 4.26 2.25
C ALA A 21 9.19 4.45 3.39
N LYS A 22 10.49 4.21 3.13
CA LYS A 22 11.55 4.39 4.12
C LYS A 22 11.72 5.84 4.55
N ILE A 23 11.63 6.81 3.64
CA ILE A 23 11.74 8.24 3.97
C ILE A 23 10.62 8.65 4.94
N PHE A 24 9.37 8.27 4.65
CA PHE A 24 8.23 8.58 5.50
C PHE A 24 8.30 7.90 6.88
N LEU A 25 8.92 6.71 6.96
CA LEU A 25 9.10 5.99 8.23
C LEU A 25 10.31 6.46 9.03
N SER A 26 11.31 7.06 8.37
CA SER A 26 12.56 7.52 9.00
C SER A 26 12.47 8.97 9.48
N ASP A 27 11.74 9.83 8.77
CA ASP A 27 11.59 11.23 9.15
C ASP A 27 10.52 11.36 10.26
N PRO A 28 10.88 11.87 11.45
CA PRO A 28 9.96 11.97 12.59
C PRO A 28 8.81 12.97 12.37
N LYS A 29 8.99 13.99 11.52
CA LYS A 29 7.90 14.91 11.15
C LYS A 29 6.90 14.17 10.26
N LEU A 30 7.41 13.51 9.21
CA LEU A 30 6.55 12.74 8.32
C LEU A 30 5.84 11.60 9.04
N LYS A 31 6.53 10.85 9.91
CA LYS A 31 5.92 9.76 10.71
C LYS A 31 4.85 10.24 11.68
N LYS A 32 4.89 11.51 12.10
CA LYS A 32 3.87 12.13 12.96
C LYS A 32 2.64 12.52 12.17
N ASP A 33 2.81 13.04 10.96
CA ASP A 33 1.71 13.51 10.12
C ASP A 33 1.15 12.44 9.17
N TRP A 34 1.93 11.41 8.86
CA TRP A 34 1.63 10.37 7.87
C TRP A 34 1.69 8.95 8.44
N THR A 35 0.82 8.10 7.91
CA THR A 35 0.81 6.65 8.09
C THR A 35 1.13 6.01 6.75
N VAL A 36 2.18 5.19 6.70
CA VAL A 36 2.60 4.52 5.47
C VAL A 36 1.85 3.20 5.33
N ARG A 37 1.07 3.07 4.26
CA ARG A 37 0.49 1.80 3.82
C ARG A 37 1.32 1.22 2.69
N ALA A 38 2.04 0.16 2.99
CA ALA A 38 2.84 -0.58 2.03
C ALA A 38 1.94 -1.62 1.35
N ILE A 39 1.55 -1.34 0.10
CA ILE A 39 0.77 -2.26 -0.70
C ILE A 39 1.71 -3.21 -1.41
N THR A 40 1.51 -4.50 -1.19
CA THR A 40 2.30 -5.59 -1.78
C THR A 40 1.41 -6.77 -2.13
N ARG A 41 1.77 -7.52 -3.16
CA ARG A 41 1.12 -8.81 -3.47
C ARG A 41 1.45 -9.89 -2.44
N ASP A 42 2.59 -9.72 -1.76
CA ASP A 42 3.10 -10.72 -0.83
C ASP A 42 3.67 -10.01 0.40
N VAL A 43 2.95 -10.15 1.52
CA VAL A 43 3.31 -9.59 2.83
C VAL A 43 4.33 -10.48 3.56
N THR A 44 4.58 -11.69 3.08
CA THR A 44 5.50 -12.65 3.73
C THR A 44 6.96 -12.36 3.37
N LYS A 45 7.20 -11.64 2.26
CA LYS A 45 8.54 -11.27 1.80
C LYS A 45 9.30 -10.48 2.87
N ALA A 46 10.61 -10.73 2.95
CA ALA A 46 11.50 -10.04 3.88
C ALA A 46 11.42 -8.51 3.74
N SER A 47 11.30 -7.98 2.52
CA SER A 47 11.13 -6.55 2.27
C SER A 47 9.84 -5.98 2.87
N ALA A 48 8.74 -6.73 2.83
CA ALA A 48 7.48 -6.33 3.42
C ALA A 48 7.58 -6.37 4.96
N LYS A 49 8.04 -7.47 5.54
CA LYS A 49 8.29 -7.57 7.00
C LYS A 49 9.22 -6.47 7.52
N LYS A 50 10.20 -6.06 6.72
CA LYS A 50 11.10 -4.96 7.07
C LYS A 50 10.38 -3.61 7.13
N LEU A 51 9.41 -3.37 6.26
CA LEU A 51 8.59 -2.16 6.30
C LEU A 51 7.62 -2.18 7.48
N GLU A 52 7.02 -3.33 7.76
CA GLU A 52 6.18 -3.54 8.95
C GLU A 52 6.95 -3.24 10.24
N SER A 53 8.14 -3.80 10.38
CA SER A 53 9.01 -3.54 11.53
C SER A 53 9.45 -2.08 11.67
N GLN A 54 9.38 -1.28 10.60
CA GLN A 54 9.65 0.16 10.64
C GLN A 54 8.40 0.99 11.00
N GLY A 55 7.23 0.36 11.04
CA GLY A 55 5.93 0.96 11.38
C GLY A 55 5.03 1.23 10.18
N ALA A 56 5.24 0.56 9.05
CA ALA A 56 4.29 0.58 7.93
C ALA A 56 3.14 -0.41 8.16
N GLU A 57 1.93 -0.03 7.75
CA GLU A 57 0.82 -0.98 7.58
C GLU A 57 1.04 -1.76 6.30
N LEU A 58 1.19 -3.08 6.39
CA LEU A 58 1.20 -3.94 5.22
C LEU A 58 -0.23 -4.20 4.75
N VAL A 59 -0.48 -3.97 3.46
CA VAL A 59 -1.75 -4.30 2.82
C VAL A 59 -1.46 -5.28 1.70
N ALA A 60 -1.99 -6.50 1.85
CA ALA A 60 -1.96 -7.50 0.80
C ALA A 60 -2.97 -7.12 -0.28
N VAL A 61 -2.51 -6.94 -1.52
CA VAL A 61 -3.39 -6.82 -2.69
C VAL A 61 -3.03 -7.95 -3.62
N SER A 62 -3.89 -8.98 -3.66
CA SER A 62 -3.76 -10.01 -4.68
C SER A 62 -4.19 -9.42 -6.02
N SER A 63 -3.38 -9.63 -7.05
CA SER A 63 -3.74 -9.29 -8.44
C SER A 63 -4.52 -10.42 -9.11
N GLU A 64 -4.97 -11.41 -8.33
CA GLU A 64 -5.74 -12.58 -8.80
C GLU A 64 -7.25 -12.33 -8.84
N GLU A 65 -7.65 -11.08 -9.12
CA GLU A 65 -8.91 -10.85 -9.81
C GLU A 65 -8.60 -10.20 -11.16
N GLU A 66 -8.09 -11.02 -12.09
CA GLU A 66 -8.88 -11.16 -13.31
C GLU A 66 -10.20 -11.78 -12.83
N PRO A 67 -11.33 -11.04 -12.72
CA PRO A 67 -12.59 -11.73 -12.74
C PRO A 67 -12.58 -12.45 -14.08
N SER A 68 -12.37 -13.77 -14.06
CA SER A 68 -12.76 -14.60 -15.20
C SER A 68 -14.16 -14.11 -15.57
N LEU A 69 -14.32 -13.61 -16.79
CA LEU A 69 -15.46 -12.84 -17.31
C LEU A 69 -16.82 -13.56 -17.15
N SER A 70 -17.29 -13.79 -15.93
CA SER A 70 -18.52 -14.54 -15.70
C SER A 70 -19.19 -14.28 -14.36
N SER A 71 -18.47 -13.96 -13.29
CA SER A 71 -19.10 -13.98 -11.96
C SER A 71 -18.54 -12.92 -11.03
N THR A 72 -18.98 -11.67 -11.18
CA THR A 72 -19.36 -10.74 -10.09
C THR A 72 -19.40 -9.32 -10.66
N LYS A 73 -20.57 -8.95 -11.19
CA LYS A 73 -20.97 -7.55 -11.23
C LYS A 73 -21.29 -7.13 -9.80
N THR A 74 -20.58 -6.15 -9.27
CA THR A 74 -21.13 -5.25 -8.25
C THR A 74 -20.57 -3.85 -8.50
N ASN A 75 -21.43 -3.03 -9.11
CA ASN A 75 -21.40 -1.57 -9.22
C ASN A 75 -20.07 -0.88 -9.55
N LEU A 76 -19.56 -1.14 -10.74
CA LEU A 76 -18.68 -0.19 -11.43
C LEU A 76 -19.55 0.79 -12.22
N TYR A 77 -19.54 2.07 -11.85
CA TYR A 77 -20.06 3.13 -12.72
C TYR A 77 -19.05 3.35 -13.84
N ASP A 78 -19.31 2.71 -14.97
CA ASP A 78 -18.67 2.96 -16.25
C ASP A 78 -19.33 4.22 -16.86
N LEU A 79 -18.60 5.33 -16.89
CA LEU A 79 -18.97 6.49 -17.70
C LEU A 79 -18.35 6.28 -19.08
N GLY A 80 -19.13 5.69 -19.98
CA GLY A 80 -18.89 5.77 -21.42
C GLY A 80 -19.12 7.19 -21.93
N ASP A 81 -18.17 7.71 -22.70
CA ASP A 81 -18.24 7.82 -24.17
C ASP A 81 -16.79 7.94 -24.71
#